data_AF-A0A959DFW6-F1
#
_entry.id   AF-A0A959DFW6-F1
#
_cell.length_a   1.000
_cell.length_b   1.000
_cell.length_c   1.000
_cell.angle_alpha   90.00
_cell.angle_beta   90.00
_cell.angle_gamma   90.00
#
_symmetry.space_group_name_H-M   'P 1'
#
loop_
_entity.id
_entity.type
_entity.pdbx_description
1 polymer ?
#
loop_
_entity_poly.entity_id
_entity_poly.type
_entity_poly.pdbx_seq_one_letter_code
_entity_poly.pdbx_strand_id
1 'polypeptide(L)'
;MSRRKAELFNLSFLDLLTSALGAVIFLFIITPKGGAPAAEVQQAAVYIDTSQMKIFGSLHDSLRNKRVGDTLFAVLVDYKNMPEEEKRQAYTPPPPEPEPVKISRPQGSKPAPTPEKPAKEDNVKDVKKPEAEKPKTPADPKQPAPEPRTYKGDAPSVPCLVSFEVSWRSAEDNVDLYVCKGGDCVYGGRKKDNNIGQWDSGKSRNRLFGNDLRTNQEAVRQFDKIIPGEYKLYAQYKESDKNRSKLILNGLIYTKGDQNREQGDSFTTTLTLGGPRVLLGTIVLQENGNFKFIKP
;
A
#
# COMPACT_ATOMS: atom_id res chain seq x y z
N MET A 1 -83.45 -19.94 20.41
CA MET A 1 -82.01 -19.98 20.75
C MET A 1 -81.22 -20.29 19.48
N SER A 2 -80.53 -19.28 18.92
CA SER A 2 -79.76 -19.44 17.68
C SER A 2 -78.36 -19.96 17.99
N ARG A 3 -78.01 -21.13 17.46
CA ARG A 3 -76.68 -21.73 17.53
C ARG A 3 -75.74 -20.99 16.58
N ARG A 4 -74.80 -20.22 17.11
CA ARG A 4 -73.62 -19.77 16.35
C ARG A 4 -72.62 -20.93 16.30
N LYS A 5 -72.52 -21.59 15.15
CA LYS A 5 -71.36 -22.43 14.81
C LYS A 5 -70.20 -21.49 14.55
N ALA A 6 -69.24 -21.43 15.48
CA ALA A 6 -67.98 -20.77 15.25
C ALA A 6 -67.09 -21.71 14.43
N GLU A 7 -66.80 -21.31 13.19
CA GLU A 7 -65.85 -21.98 12.31
C GLU A 7 -64.42 -21.81 12.88
N LEU A 8 -63.94 -22.82 13.59
CA LEU A 8 -62.56 -22.90 14.10
C LEU A 8 -61.54 -23.33 13.03
N PHE A 9 -61.92 -23.39 11.75
CA PHE A 9 -61.13 -24.08 10.73
C PHE A 9 -60.23 -23.19 9.85
N ASN A 10 -60.28 -21.86 9.97
CA ASN A 10 -59.56 -20.99 9.02
C ASN A 10 -58.31 -20.29 9.56
N LEU A 11 -58.12 -20.18 10.88
CA LEU A 11 -56.92 -19.54 11.44
C LEU A 11 -55.75 -20.53 11.63
N SER A 12 -56.02 -21.79 11.97
CA SER A 12 -54.96 -22.76 12.27
C SER A 12 -54.32 -23.40 11.03
N PHE A 13 -55.02 -23.46 9.90
CA PHE A 13 -54.49 -24.08 8.68
C PHE A 13 -53.54 -23.16 7.92
N LEU A 14 -53.87 -21.86 7.86
CA LEU A 14 -53.03 -20.87 7.21
C LEU A 14 -51.71 -20.70 7.97
N ASP A 15 -51.74 -20.76 9.31
CA ASP A 15 -50.54 -20.69 10.15
C ASP A 15 -49.66 -21.95 10.04
N LEU A 16 -50.28 -23.11 9.78
CA LEU A 16 -49.57 -24.37 9.51
C LEU A 16 -48.92 -24.35 8.12
N LEU A 17 -49.58 -23.76 7.12
CA LEU A 17 -49.02 -23.59 5.79
C LEU A 17 -47.88 -22.55 5.76
N THR A 18 -48.01 -21.43 6.47
CA THR A 18 -46.96 -20.40 6.54
C THR A 18 -45.74 -20.89 7.31
N SER A 19 -45.92 -21.63 8.41
CA SER A 19 -44.81 -22.23 9.16
C SER A 19 -44.10 -23.33 8.36
N ALA A 20 -44.84 -24.19 7.66
CA ALA A 20 -44.26 -25.19 6.77
C ALA A 20 -43.53 -24.55 5.58
N LEU A 21 -44.11 -23.52 4.96
CA LEU A 21 -43.46 -22.78 3.87
C LEU A 21 -42.18 -22.08 4.35
N GLY A 22 -42.21 -21.47 5.54
CA GLY A 22 -41.04 -20.85 6.16
C GLY A 22 -39.92 -21.87 6.40
N ALA A 23 -40.23 -23.06 6.91
CA ALA A 23 -39.26 -24.13 7.12
C ALA A 23 -38.65 -24.63 5.80
N VAL A 24 -39.45 -24.75 4.72
CA VAL A 24 -38.96 -25.13 3.39
C VAL A 24 -38.04 -24.05 2.81
N ILE A 25 -38.40 -22.77 2.92
CA ILE A 25 -37.54 -21.66 2.48
C ILE A 25 -36.21 -21.66 3.25
N PHE A 26 -36.25 -21.85 4.57
CA PHE A 26 -35.03 -21.98 5.38
C PHE A 26 -34.18 -23.17 4.95
N LEU A 27 -34.79 -24.30 4.59
CA LEU A 27 -34.07 -25.44 4.01
C LEU A 27 -33.37 -25.06 2.70
N PHE A 28 -33.97 -24.28 1.81
CA PHE A 28 -33.33 -23.84 0.56
C PHE A 28 -32.31 -22.70 0.73
N ILE A 29 -32.38 -21.93 1.83
CA ILE A 29 -31.36 -20.92 2.19
C ILE A 29 -30.16 -21.57 2.89
N ILE A 30 -30.41 -22.53 3.78
CA ILE A 30 -29.39 -23.17 4.61
C ILE A 30 -28.75 -24.37 3.92
N THR A 31 -29.46 -25.08 3.03
CA THR A 31 -28.79 -26.13 2.23
C THR A 31 -27.81 -25.45 1.28
N PRO A 32 -26.50 -25.68 1.45
CA PRO A 32 -25.54 -25.19 0.48
C PRO A 32 -25.90 -25.82 -0.86
N LYS A 33 -26.14 -24.99 -1.88
CA LYS A 33 -26.28 -25.47 -3.26
C LYS A 33 -25.08 -26.37 -3.54
N GLY A 34 -25.32 -27.67 -3.67
CA GLY A 34 -24.35 -28.76 -3.54
C GLY A 34 -23.04 -28.56 -4.32
N GLY A 35 -22.13 -27.81 -3.71
CA GLY A 35 -20.77 -27.56 -4.14
C GLY A 35 -19.95 -27.43 -2.89
N ALA A 36 -18.75 -28.03 -2.90
CA ALA A 36 -17.83 -27.93 -1.79
C ALA A 36 -17.68 -26.45 -1.36
N PRO A 37 -17.64 -26.14 -0.05
CA PRO A 37 -17.40 -24.79 0.42
C PRO A 37 -16.16 -24.21 -0.29
N ALA A 38 -16.17 -22.92 -0.61
CA ALA A 38 -15.06 -22.28 -1.32
C ALA A 38 -13.70 -22.41 -0.59
N ALA A 39 -13.71 -22.80 0.68
CA ALA A 39 -12.55 -23.12 1.50
C ALA A 39 -11.94 -24.52 1.22
N GLU A 40 -12.68 -25.45 0.60
CA GLU A 40 -12.23 -26.82 0.32
C GLU A 40 -11.60 -26.99 -1.06
N VAL A 41 -11.90 -26.08 -2.00
CA VAL A 41 -11.30 -26.12 -3.33
C VAL A 41 -9.98 -25.36 -3.30
N GLN A 42 -8.87 -26.09 -3.29
CA GLN A 42 -7.54 -25.51 -3.45
C GLN A 42 -7.48 -24.72 -4.77
N GLN A 43 -7.55 -23.39 -4.69
CA GLN A 43 -7.63 -22.53 -5.88
C GLN A 43 -6.28 -22.38 -6.59
N ALA A 44 -5.19 -22.49 -5.83
CA ALA A 44 -3.84 -22.53 -6.35
C ALA A 44 -2.95 -23.39 -5.44
N ALA A 45 -2.11 -24.21 -6.04
CA ALA A 45 -1.01 -24.89 -5.36
C ALA A 45 0.30 -24.31 -5.92
N VAL A 46 1.11 -23.70 -5.06
CA VAL A 46 2.38 -23.09 -5.46
C VAL A 46 3.51 -23.70 -4.63
N TYR A 47 4.53 -24.17 -5.32
CA TYR A 47 5.74 -24.76 -4.78
C TYR A 47 6.92 -23.85 -5.14
N ILE A 48 7.77 -23.55 -4.16
CA ILE A 48 8.97 -22.75 -4.37
C ILE A 48 10.17 -23.69 -4.30
N ASP A 49 10.82 -23.90 -5.44
CA ASP A 49 12.12 -24.55 -5.51
C ASP A 49 13.19 -23.52 -5.14
N THR A 50 13.67 -23.63 -3.90
CA THR A 50 14.70 -22.75 -3.34
C THR A 50 16.09 -23.02 -3.92
N SER A 51 16.32 -24.18 -4.55
CA SER A 51 17.61 -24.53 -5.15
C SER A 51 17.80 -23.86 -6.52
N GLN A 52 16.75 -23.86 -7.35
CA GLN A 52 16.77 -23.23 -8.68
C GLN A 52 16.15 -21.83 -8.69
N MET A 53 15.62 -21.37 -7.56
CA MET A 53 14.86 -20.11 -7.44
C MET A 53 13.69 -20.05 -8.43
N LYS A 54 13.00 -21.19 -8.60
CA LYS A 54 11.86 -21.34 -9.52
C LYS A 54 10.58 -21.58 -8.74
N ILE A 55 9.48 -21.12 -9.31
CA ILE A 55 8.15 -21.31 -8.75
C ILE A 55 7.40 -22.24 -9.67
N PHE A 56 6.91 -23.34 -9.11
CA PHE A 56 6.08 -24.32 -9.79
C PHE A 56 4.68 -24.26 -9.20
N GLY A 57 3.68 -24.59 -9.98
CA GLY A 57 2.33 -24.62 -9.44
C GLY A 57 1.29 -24.87 -10.50
N SER A 58 0.10 -25.24 -10.04
CA SER A 58 -1.10 -25.31 -10.86
C SER A 58 -2.07 -24.22 -10.40
N LEU A 59 -2.50 -23.42 -11.37
CA LEU A 59 -3.56 -22.43 -11.18
C LEU A 59 -4.86 -23.06 -11.64
N HIS A 60 -5.87 -23.10 -10.77
CA HIS A 60 -7.19 -23.58 -11.15
C HIS A 60 -7.85 -22.57 -12.11
N ASP A 61 -8.66 -23.04 -13.07
CA ASP A 61 -9.25 -22.18 -14.10
C ASP A 61 -10.19 -21.09 -13.54
N SER A 62 -10.68 -21.26 -12.31
CA SER A 62 -11.43 -20.24 -11.56
C SER A 62 -10.63 -18.95 -11.32
N LEU A 63 -9.30 -19.01 -11.37
CA LEU A 63 -8.43 -17.85 -11.25
C LEU A 63 -8.17 -17.12 -12.57
N ARG A 64 -8.58 -17.68 -13.74
CA ARG A 64 -8.38 -17.00 -15.04
C ARG A 64 -9.10 -15.68 -15.17
N ASN A 65 -10.20 -15.48 -14.43
CA ASN A 65 -11.00 -14.27 -14.48
C ASN A 65 -10.56 -13.19 -13.47
N LYS A 66 -9.51 -13.45 -12.68
CA LYS A 66 -8.97 -12.49 -11.72
C LYS A 66 -8.16 -11.40 -12.40
N ARG A 67 -8.25 -10.17 -11.89
CA ARG A 67 -7.57 -9.00 -12.43
C ARG A 67 -6.52 -8.49 -11.45
N VAL A 68 -5.61 -7.67 -11.95
CA VAL A 68 -4.65 -6.93 -11.12
C VAL A 68 -5.44 -6.07 -10.12
N GLY A 69 -5.16 -6.26 -8.83
CA GLY A 69 -5.87 -5.60 -7.73
C GLY A 69 -6.83 -6.50 -6.96
N ASP A 70 -7.19 -7.68 -7.49
CA ASP A 70 -7.98 -8.67 -6.76
C ASP A 70 -7.11 -9.34 -5.68
N THR A 71 -7.69 -9.51 -4.48
CA THR A 71 -7.02 -10.18 -3.35
C THR A 71 -7.20 -11.69 -3.43
N LEU A 72 -6.10 -12.43 -3.27
CA LEU A 72 -6.10 -13.88 -3.08
C LEU A 72 -5.57 -14.20 -1.68
N PHE A 73 -6.29 -15.04 -0.95
CA PHE A 73 -5.82 -15.56 0.32
C PHE A 73 -4.92 -16.78 0.06
N ALA A 74 -3.68 -16.72 0.53
CA ALA A 74 -2.70 -17.80 0.40
C ALA A 74 -2.34 -18.33 1.78
N VAL A 75 -2.34 -19.66 1.92
CA VAL A 75 -1.93 -20.36 3.14
C VAL A 75 -0.72 -21.19 2.80
N LEU A 76 0.36 -21.03 3.57
CA LEU A 76 1.52 -21.92 3.50
C LEU A 76 1.15 -23.22 4.21
N VAL A 77 1.03 -24.31 3.46
CA VAL A 77 0.53 -25.59 3.99
C VAL A 77 1.66 -26.46 4.53
N ASP A 78 2.77 -26.59 3.80
CA ASP A 78 3.84 -27.53 4.17
C ASP A 78 5.20 -27.18 3.53
N TYR A 79 6.28 -27.68 4.13
CA TYR A 79 7.64 -27.68 3.59
C TYR A 79 8.05 -29.12 3.27
N LYS A 80 8.22 -29.42 1.98
CA LYS A 80 8.63 -30.74 1.52
C LYS A 80 10.08 -30.72 1.05
N ASN A 81 10.92 -31.56 1.63
CA ASN A 81 12.24 -31.86 1.07
C ASN A 81 12.04 -32.53 -0.29
N MET A 82 12.64 -31.97 -1.34
CA MET A 82 12.68 -32.61 -2.65
C MET A 82 13.33 -34.00 -2.50
N PRO A 83 12.81 -35.05 -3.17
CA PRO A 83 13.52 -36.32 -3.20
C PRO A 83 14.94 -36.07 -3.72
N GLU A 84 15.95 -36.52 -2.98
CA GLU A 84 17.33 -36.48 -3.45
C GLU A 84 17.37 -37.09 -4.86
N GLU A 85 18.00 -36.41 -5.82
CA GLU A 85 18.19 -36.90 -7.17
C GLU A 85 18.90 -38.25 -7.11
N GLU A 86 18.14 -39.35 -7.17
CA GLU A 86 18.69 -40.68 -7.34
C GLU A 86 19.30 -40.75 -8.74
N LYS A 87 20.62 -40.55 -8.80
CA LYS A 87 21.52 -40.74 -9.93
C LYS A 87 21.09 -40.01 -11.20
N ARG A 88 21.64 -38.81 -11.37
CA ARG A 88 21.88 -38.18 -12.68
C ARG A 88 22.37 -39.22 -13.68
N GLN A 89 21.50 -39.64 -14.59
CA GLN A 89 21.95 -40.25 -15.84
C GLN A 89 22.83 -39.21 -16.54
N ALA A 90 24.04 -39.63 -16.92
CA ALA A 90 25.05 -38.76 -17.49
C ALA A 90 24.48 -37.97 -18.67
N TYR A 91 24.43 -36.65 -18.52
CA TYR A 91 24.05 -35.74 -19.58
C TYR A 91 25.14 -35.78 -20.66
N THR A 92 24.82 -36.30 -21.84
CA THR A 92 25.61 -36.08 -23.05
C THR A 92 25.30 -34.66 -23.55
N PRO A 93 26.28 -33.74 -23.59
CA PRO A 93 26.02 -32.40 -24.10
C PRO A 93 25.62 -32.46 -25.58
N PRO A 94 24.64 -31.65 -26.02
CA PRO A 94 24.30 -31.55 -27.42
C PRO A 94 25.48 -30.98 -28.24
N PRO A 95 25.55 -31.27 -29.55
CA PRO A 95 26.61 -30.75 -30.41
C PRO A 95 26.65 -29.21 -30.36
N PRO A 96 27.84 -28.59 -30.44
CA PRO A 96 27.97 -27.15 -30.39
C PRO A 96 27.20 -26.48 -31.54
N GLU A 97 26.36 -25.53 -31.16
CA GLU A 97 25.58 -24.68 -32.08
C GLU A 97 26.54 -23.82 -32.93
N PRO A 98 26.31 -23.67 -34.24
CA PRO A 98 27.21 -22.92 -35.12
C PRO A 98 27.28 -21.44 -34.71
N GLU A 99 28.50 -20.90 -34.68
CA GLU A 99 28.77 -19.54 -34.23
C GLU A 99 27.97 -18.48 -35.02
N PRO A 100 27.43 -17.45 -34.34
CA PRO A 100 26.66 -16.41 -34.99
C PRO A 100 27.54 -15.54 -35.91
N VAL A 101 27.07 -15.37 -37.14
CA VAL A 101 27.65 -14.47 -38.14
C VAL A 101 27.68 -13.05 -37.59
N LYS A 102 28.88 -12.44 -37.53
CA LYS A 102 29.10 -11.06 -37.12
C LYS A 102 28.42 -10.10 -38.12
N ILE A 103 27.26 -9.56 -37.74
CA ILE A 103 26.66 -8.42 -38.44
C ILE A 103 27.42 -7.16 -38.01
N SER A 104 28.18 -6.59 -38.93
CA SER A 104 28.87 -5.32 -38.77
C SER A 104 27.86 -4.16 -38.67
N ARG A 105 27.96 -3.42 -37.57
CA ARG A 105 27.11 -2.25 -37.27
C ARG A 105 27.59 -1.05 -38.10
N PRO A 106 26.72 -0.33 -38.84
CA PRO A 106 27.09 0.90 -39.50
C PRO A 106 27.43 1.99 -38.47
N GLN A 107 28.57 2.65 -38.66
CA GLN A 107 29.01 3.80 -37.88
C GLN A 107 28.11 5.01 -38.16
N GLY A 108 27.28 5.38 -37.17
CA GLY A 108 26.53 6.63 -37.15
C GLY A 108 27.40 7.77 -36.64
N SER A 109 27.48 8.84 -37.43
CA SER A 109 28.27 10.05 -37.25
C SER A 109 27.86 10.88 -36.03
N LYS A 110 28.87 11.44 -35.36
CA LYS A 110 28.76 12.52 -34.36
C LYS A 110 28.25 13.81 -35.01
N PRO A 111 27.39 14.58 -34.33
CA PRO A 111 27.44 16.03 -34.44
C PRO A 111 28.17 16.64 -33.24
N ALA A 112 29.05 17.59 -33.54
CA ALA A 112 29.83 18.39 -32.61
C ALA A 112 28.99 19.48 -31.90
N PRO A 113 29.49 20.07 -30.79
CA PRO A 113 28.75 20.98 -29.91
C PRO A 113 28.95 22.44 -30.28
N THR A 114 27.98 23.31 -29.95
CA THR A 114 28.14 24.78 -29.94
C THR A 114 26.96 25.44 -29.18
N PRO A 115 27.06 26.69 -28.68
CA PRO A 115 27.74 27.08 -27.46
C PRO A 115 26.85 27.81 -26.44
N GLU A 116 27.36 27.90 -25.23
CA GLU A 116 26.93 28.69 -24.07
C GLU A 116 27.13 30.21 -24.26
N LYS A 117 26.18 31.04 -23.77
CA LYS A 117 26.36 32.42 -23.21
C LYS A 117 25.00 33.13 -22.94
N PRO A 118 24.93 34.21 -22.12
CA PRO A 118 25.09 34.23 -20.66
C PRO A 118 23.93 34.98 -19.94
N ALA A 119 24.10 35.11 -18.62
CA ALA A 119 23.24 35.74 -17.62
C ALA A 119 22.60 37.11 -17.94
N LYS A 120 21.47 37.37 -17.28
CA LYS A 120 21.15 38.69 -16.71
C LYS A 120 20.61 38.54 -15.28
N GLU A 121 21.37 39.12 -14.36
CA GLU A 121 20.91 39.67 -13.09
C GLU A 121 19.84 40.73 -13.35
N ASP A 122 18.85 40.84 -12.44
CA ASP A 122 18.38 42.15 -12.03
C ASP A 122 18.05 42.12 -10.52
N ASN A 123 18.79 42.97 -9.82
CA ASN A 123 18.55 43.42 -8.46
C ASN A 123 17.24 44.21 -8.39
N VAL A 124 16.39 43.94 -7.39
CA VAL A 124 15.65 45.02 -6.71
C VAL A 124 15.67 44.76 -5.21
N LYS A 125 16.45 45.59 -4.51
CA LYS A 125 16.31 45.89 -3.09
C LYS A 125 15.06 46.74 -2.91
N ASP A 126 14.25 46.46 -1.89
CA ASP A 126 13.67 47.55 -1.12
C ASP A 126 13.41 47.16 0.34
N VAL A 127 13.41 48.19 1.18
CA VAL A 127 13.91 48.21 2.57
C VAL A 127 12.79 48.59 3.56
N LYS A 128 12.77 47.90 4.73
CA LYS A 128 12.16 48.26 6.04
C LYS A 128 10.62 48.40 6.09
N LYS A 129 9.93 48.05 7.18
CA LYS A 129 10.12 48.48 8.58
C LYS A 129 9.31 47.56 9.54
N PRO A 130 9.70 47.42 10.82
CA PRO A 130 9.02 46.58 11.80
C PRO A 130 7.94 47.33 12.59
N GLU A 131 6.86 46.62 12.94
CA GLU A 131 5.78 47.10 13.81
C GLU A 131 5.25 45.88 14.59
N ALA A 132 5.74 45.68 15.83
CA ALA A 132 5.22 46.17 17.10
C ALA A 132 4.33 45.11 17.80
N GLU A 133 4.91 44.48 18.82
CA GLU A 133 4.22 43.66 19.82
C GLU A 133 3.16 44.46 20.57
N LYS A 134 2.03 43.79 20.87
CA LYS A 134 1.23 43.89 22.11
C LYS A 134 0.01 42.95 22.03
N PRO A 135 -0.62 42.58 23.14
CA PRO A 135 -0.08 42.05 24.39
C PRO A 135 -0.67 40.67 24.72
N LYS A 136 0.03 39.91 25.56
CA LYS A 136 -0.47 38.67 26.19
C LYS A 136 -1.57 39.01 27.21
N THR A 137 -2.72 38.36 27.08
CA THR A 137 -3.75 38.24 28.14
C THR A 137 -4.20 36.77 28.20
N PRO A 138 -4.76 36.31 29.33
CA PRO A 138 -4.19 35.25 30.15
C PRO A 138 -4.82 33.89 29.86
N ALA A 139 -4.12 32.86 30.30
CA ALA A 139 -4.58 31.48 30.27
C ALA A 139 -5.89 31.29 31.04
N ASP A 140 -6.85 30.65 30.39
CA ASP A 140 -8.00 29.99 31.01
C ASP A 140 -8.56 28.94 30.02
N PRO A 141 -9.33 27.95 30.48
CA PRO A 141 -8.95 26.81 31.31
C PRO A 141 -8.78 25.55 30.42
N LYS A 142 -8.16 24.50 30.97
CA LYS A 142 -7.96 23.17 30.34
C LYS A 142 -9.10 22.80 29.37
N GLN A 143 -8.79 22.91 28.08
CA GLN A 143 -9.63 22.37 27.02
C GLN A 143 -9.82 20.87 27.28
N PRO A 144 -11.06 20.35 27.29
CA PRO A 144 -11.32 18.93 27.42
C PRO A 144 -10.48 18.17 26.39
N ALA A 145 -9.86 17.06 26.81
CA ALA A 145 -9.12 16.20 25.90
C ALA A 145 -10.01 15.91 24.69
N PRO A 146 -9.55 16.15 23.44
CA PRO A 146 -10.36 15.91 22.26
C PRO A 146 -10.85 14.46 22.30
N GLU A 147 -12.17 14.29 22.21
CA GLU A 147 -12.78 12.97 22.16
C GLU A 147 -12.10 12.12 21.08
N PRO A 148 -11.80 10.84 21.36
CA PRO A 148 -11.03 10.00 20.46
C PRO A 148 -11.80 9.84 19.15
N ARG A 149 -11.31 10.50 18.10
CA ARG A 149 -11.83 10.35 16.75
C ARG A 149 -11.43 8.95 16.27
N THR A 150 -12.38 8.02 16.24
CA THR A 150 -12.18 6.73 15.58
C THR A 150 -11.92 6.97 14.11
N TYR A 151 -10.77 6.54 13.60
CA TYR A 151 -10.46 6.59 12.18
C TYR A 151 -11.50 5.80 11.37
N LYS A 152 -12.02 6.41 10.29
CA LYS A 152 -13.03 5.80 9.40
C LYS A 152 -12.49 5.54 7.98
N GLY A 153 -11.21 5.83 7.74
CA GLY A 153 -10.58 5.55 6.45
C GLY A 153 -10.06 4.12 6.37
N ASP A 154 -9.47 3.79 5.22
CA ASP A 154 -8.85 2.48 5.01
C ASP A 154 -7.51 2.41 5.73
N ALA A 155 -7.30 1.32 6.47
CA ALA A 155 -6.01 1.02 7.08
C ALA A 155 -4.94 0.73 6.01
N PRO A 156 -3.64 0.88 6.35
CA PRO A 156 -2.54 0.45 5.49
C PRO A 156 -2.70 -1.00 5.02
N SER A 157 -2.32 -1.25 3.75
CA SER A 157 -2.34 -2.60 3.17
C SER A 157 -1.39 -3.58 3.86
N VAL A 158 -0.33 -3.06 4.50
CA VAL A 158 0.62 -3.82 5.30
C VAL A 158 0.33 -3.56 6.79
N PRO A 159 0.00 -4.60 7.58
CA PRO A 159 -0.24 -4.45 9.01
C PRO A 159 0.96 -3.81 9.72
N CYS A 160 0.72 -2.70 10.43
CA CYS A 160 1.73 -1.96 11.18
C CYS A 160 1.08 -1.13 12.29
N LEU A 161 1.90 -0.65 13.24
CA LEU A 161 1.46 0.26 14.31
C LEU A 161 1.51 1.72 13.88
N VAL A 162 2.44 2.10 13.02
CA VAL A 162 2.53 3.45 12.44
C VAL A 162 2.84 3.32 10.97
N SER A 163 2.16 4.10 10.14
CA SER A 163 2.46 4.24 8.72
C SER A 163 2.45 5.70 8.31
N PHE A 164 3.57 6.15 7.73
CA PHE A 164 3.65 7.41 7.00
C PHE A 164 3.70 7.06 5.52
N GLU A 165 2.63 7.33 4.79
CA GLU A 165 2.47 6.89 3.40
C GLU A 165 2.25 8.05 2.46
N VAL A 166 2.76 7.88 1.25
CA VAL A 166 2.40 8.72 0.11
C VAL A 166 2.10 7.86 -1.10
N SER A 167 1.12 8.27 -1.89
CA SER A 167 0.72 7.62 -3.14
C SER A 167 0.40 8.64 -4.21
N TRP A 168 0.56 8.23 -5.46
CA TRP A 168 0.30 9.07 -6.64
C TRP A 168 -0.40 8.25 -7.72
N ARG A 169 -0.85 8.88 -8.80
CA ARG A 169 -1.77 8.21 -9.72
C ARG A 169 -1.13 7.15 -10.63
N SER A 170 0.13 7.33 -11.03
CA SER A 170 0.73 6.58 -12.13
C SER A 170 2.08 5.98 -11.73
N ALA A 171 2.26 4.68 -11.97
CA ALA A 171 3.53 4.00 -11.71
C ALA A 171 4.69 4.47 -12.64
N GLU A 172 4.39 5.28 -13.65
CA GLU A 172 5.36 5.91 -14.57
C GLU A 172 6.02 7.15 -13.93
N ASP A 173 5.52 7.61 -12.78
CA ASP A 173 6.08 8.70 -12.01
C ASP A 173 6.86 8.16 -10.80
N ASN A 174 7.95 8.84 -10.45
CA ASN A 174 8.84 8.42 -9.36
C ASN A 174 8.92 9.50 -8.27
N VAL A 175 8.35 9.22 -7.09
CA VAL A 175 8.33 10.13 -5.95
C VAL A 175 9.01 9.51 -4.73
N ASP A 176 10.08 10.10 -4.23
CA ASP A 176 10.73 9.61 -3.00
C ASP A 176 10.09 10.25 -1.77
N LEU A 177 9.77 9.42 -0.77
CA LEU A 177 9.35 9.81 0.58
C LEU A 177 10.55 9.79 1.52
N TYR A 178 10.66 10.82 2.35
CA TYR A 178 11.65 10.94 3.41
C TYR A 178 10.93 11.18 4.74
N VAL A 179 11.22 10.33 5.72
CA VAL A 179 10.69 10.47 7.08
C VAL A 179 11.85 10.71 8.01
N CYS A 180 11.93 11.92 8.56
CA CYS A 180 13.08 12.38 9.33
C CYS A 180 12.74 12.60 10.80
N LYS A 181 13.66 12.21 11.69
CA LYS A 181 13.57 12.43 13.14
C LYS A 181 14.98 12.69 13.69
N GLY A 182 15.16 13.74 14.49
CA GLY A 182 16.43 14.00 15.17
C GLY A 182 17.63 14.24 14.23
N GLY A 183 17.40 14.64 12.98
CA GLY A 183 18.45 14.85 11.97
C GLY A 183 18.71 13.64 11.05
N ASP A 184 18.25 12.45 11.42
CA ASP A 184 18.30 11.26 10.58
C ASP A 184 17.02 11.10 9.75
N CYS A 185 17.11 10.40 8.62
CA CYS A 185 15.97 10.13 7.74
C CYS A 185 15.96 8.69 7.23
N VAL A 186 14.75 8.13 7.13
CA VAL A 186 14.48 6.86 6.43
C VAL A 186 13.83 7.15 5.08
N TYR A 187 14.33 6.50 4.03
CA TYR A 187 13.90 6.63 2.63
C TYR A 187 14.46 5.46 1.79
N GLY A 188 14.17 5.39 0.49
CA GLY A 188 14.59 4.26 -0.36
C GLY A 188 16.09 3.93 -0.37
N GLY A 189 16.96 4.92 -0.15
CA GLY A 189 18.41 4.73 -0.03
C GLY A 189 18.89 4.36 1.37
N ARG A 190 18.13 4.69 2.43
CA ARG A 190 18.40 4.34 3.84
C ARG A 190 17.15 3.69 4.42
N LYS A 191 17.04 2.38 4.19
CA LYS A 191 15.76 1.66 4.31
C LYS A 191 15.31 1.38 5.75
N LYS A 192 16.16 1.54 6.74
CA LYS A 192 15.81 1.26 8.14
C LYS A 192 16.60 2.16 9.07
N ASP A 193 15.92 2.62 10.11
CA ASP A 193 16.53 3.23 11.28
C ASP A 193 15.72 2.84 12.52
N ASN A 194 16.37 2.34 13.56
CA ASN A 194 15.70 1.83 14.75
C ASN A 194 14.96 2.92 15.55
N ASN A 195 15.27 4.20 15.32
CA ASN A 195 14.62 5.34 15.97
C ASN A 195 13.53 5.99 15.10
N ILE A 196 13.28 5.46 13.90
CA ILE A 196 12.31 6.02 12.93
C ILE A 196 11.34 4.95 12.44
N GLY A 197 11.85 3.85 11.90
CA GLY A 197 11.05 2.81 11.24
C GLY A 197 11.77 2.17 10.06
N GLN A 198 11.01 1.45 9.26
CA GLN A 198 11.47 0.76 8.06
C GLN A 198 10.75 1.32 6.83
N TRP A 199 11.54 1.69 5.83
CA TRP A 199 11.04 2.03 4.50
C TRP A 199 10.48 0.78 3.84
N ASP A 200 9.28 0.93 3.33
CA ASP A 200 8.54 -0.11 2.63
C ASP A 200 7.94 0.52 1.37
N SER A 201 8.35 0.00 0.22
CA SER A 201 7.87 0.48 -1.06
C SER A 201 7.73 -0.68 -2.02
N GLY A 202 6.58 -0.75 -2.67
CA GLY A 202 6.40 -1.63 -3.81
C GLY A 202 7.07 -1.11 -5.08
N LYS A 203 7.89 -0.04 -5.07
CA LYS A 203 8.70 0.38 -6.22
C LYS A 203 9.79 -0.63 -6.61
N SER A 204 10.18 -1.53 -5.71
CA SER A 204 11.22 -2.51 -6.00
C SER A 204 10.73 -3.57 -6.98
N ARG A 205 11.47 -3.77 -8.08
CA ARG A 205 11.24 -4.85 -9.05
C ARG A 205 11.38 -6.22 -8.36
N ASN A 206 10.26 -6.80 -7.96
CA ASN A 206 10.21 -8.23 -7.67
C ASN A 206 10.05 -8.98 -8.99
N ARG A 207 11.19 -9.23 -9.67
CA ARG A 207 11.25 -10.08 -10.88
C ARG A 207 10.85 -11.54 -10.63
N LEU A 208 10.62 -11.93 -9.37
CA LEU A 208 10.29 -13.29 -8.97
C LEU A 208 9.01 -13.83 -9.64
N PHE A 209 8.09 -12.95 -10.07
CA PHE A 209 6.80 -13.34 -10.65
C PHE A 209 6.57 -12.87 -12.10
N GLY A 210 7.62 -12.46 -12.82
CA GLY A 210 7.52 -12.08 -14.25
C GLY A 210 6.71 -10.80 -14.56
N ASN A 211 5.96 -10.25 -13.60
CA ASN A 211 5.19 -9.02 -13.73
C ASN A 211 5.87 -7.85 -12.99
N ASP A 212 5.79 -6.64 -13.57
CA ASP A 212 6.23 -5.41 -12.93
C ASP A 212 5.25 -5.01 -11.82
N LEU A 213 5.50 -5.46 -10.59
CA LEU A 213 4.69 -5.17 -9.40
C LEU A 213 4.94 -3.77 -8.82
N ARG A 214 5.52 -2.85 -9.60
CA ARG A 214 5.78 -1.47 -9.16
C ARG A 214 4.51 -0.81 -8.66
N THR A 215 4.49 -0.46 -7.38
CA THR A 215 3.42 0.34 -6.80
C THR A 215 3.75 1.83 -6.91
N ASN A 216 2.70 2.61 -7.09
CA ASN A 216 2.66 4.07 -7.03
C ASN A 216 2.55 4.58 -5.57
N GLN A 217 3.29 3.94 -4.65
CA GLN A 217 3.23 4.19 -3.21
C GLN A 217 4.62 4.01 -2.57
N GLU A 218 4.94 4.89 -1.62
CA GLU A 218 6.01 4.68 -0.63
C GLU A 218 5.47 4.84 0.78
N ALA A 219 6.04 4.09 1.71
CA ALA A 219 5.72 4.18 3.12
C ALA A 219 6.98 4.07 3.99
N VAL A 220 6.91 4.63 5.20
CA VAL A 220 7.79 4.27 6.31
C VAL A 220 6.92 3.80 7.46
N ARG A 221 7.22 2.59 7.93
CA ARG A 221 6.37 1.85 8.87
C ARG A 221 7.10 1.51 10.16
N GLN A 222 6.35 1.45 11.24
CA GLN A 222 6.78 0.91 12.53
C GLN A 222 5.92 -0.31 12.86
N PHE A 223 6.54 -1.46 13.06
CA PHE A 223 5.84 -2.74 13.22
C PHE A 223 5.73 -3.17 14.67
N ASP A 224 6.86 -3.15 15.39
CA ASP A 224 6.92 -3.77 16.72
C ASP A 224 6.46 -2.83 17.85
N LYS A 225 6.81 -1.55 17.74
CA LYS A 225 6.46 -0.52 18.73
C LYS A 225 6.29 0.84 18.07
N ILE A 226 5.45 1.66 18.68
CA ILE A 226 5.34 3.08 18.35
C ILE A 226 6.57 3.78 18.89
N ILE A 227 7.26 4.52 18.03
CA ILE A 227 8.42 5.32 18.39
C ILE A 227 7.92 6.77 18.49
N PRO A 228 7.87 7.37 19.69
CA PRO A 228 7.38 8.73 19.86
C PRO A 228 8.40 9.77 19.39
N GLY A 229 7.91 10.97 19.12
CA GLY A 229 8.73 12.15 18.86
C GLY A 229 8.20 13.03 17.74
N GLU A 230 9.03 14.00 17.34
CA GLU A 230 8.74 14.88 16.21
C GLU A 230 9.33 14.31 14.92
N TYR A 231 8.47 14.12 13.93
CA TYR A 231 8.81 13.65 12.59
C TYR A 231 8.58 14.76 11.57
N LYS A 232 9.49 14.89 10.60
CA LYS A 232 9.31 15.75 9.44
C LYS A 232 9.18 14.89 8.20
N LEU A 233 8.07 15.03 7.49
CA LEU A 233 7.80 14.32 6.24
C LEU A 233 8.20 15.20 5.08
N TYR A 234 9.04 14.69 4.19
CA TYR A 234 9.37 15.35 2.92
C TYR A 234 9.07 14.43 1.75
N ALA A 235 8.74 15.01 0.60
CA ALA A 235 8.71 14.27 -0.64
C ALA A 235 9.40 15.02 -1.77
N GLN A 236 9.86 14.28 -2.77
CA GLN A 236 10.49 14.83 -3.96
C GLN A 236 10.01 14.08 -5.21
N TYR A 237 9.55 14.84 -6.20
CA TYR A 237 9.20 14.29 -7.51
C TYR A 237 10.43 14.26 -8.41
N LYS A 238 10.96 13.06 -8.65
CA LYS A 238 12.28 12.87 -9.26
C LYS A 238 12.22 12.69 -10.76
N GLU A 239 11.35 11.81 -11.22
CA GLU A 239 11.32 11.37 -12.61
C GLU A 239 9.89 11.10 -13.07
N SER A 240 9.65 11.25 -14.37
CA SER A 240 8.39 10.94 -15.03
C SER A 240 8.65 10.43 -16.43
N ASP A 241 8.24 9.20 -16.74
CA ASP A 241 8.35 8.64 -18.09
C ASP A 241 7.36 9.31 -19.08
N LYS A 242 6.43 10.13 -18.57
CA LYS A 242 5.46 10.91 -19.36
C LYS A 242 5.75 12.41 -19.41
N ASN A 243 6.92 12.84 -18.93
CA ASN A 243 7.30 14.27 -18.87
C ASN A 243 6.25 15.15 -18.16
N ARG A 244 5.57 14.63 -17.13
CA ARG A 244 4.66 15.44 -16.31
C ARG A 244 5.49 16.39 -15.45
N SER A 245 5.22 17.69 -15.54
CA SER A 245 5.94 18.70 -14.76
C SER A 245 5.42 18.85 -13.33
N LYS A 246 4.18 18.41 -13.08
CA LYS A 246 3.51 18.46 -11.78
C LYS A 246 2.81 17.14 -11.48
N LEU A 247 2.76 16.80 -10.20
CA LEU A 247 2.13 15.59 -9.70
C LEU A 247 1.36 15.88 -8.42
N ILE A 248 0.13 15.38 -8.34
CA ILE A 248 -0.67 15.39 -7.11
C ILE A 248 -0.26 14.18 -6.29
N LEU A 249 0.19 14.44 -5.07
CA LEU A 249 0.58 13.44 -4.09
C LEU A 249 -0.50 13.36 -3.01
N ASN A 250 -0.98 12.15 -2.75
CA ASN A 250 -1.86 11.86 -1.63
C ASN A 250 -1.03 11.28 -0.51
N GLY A 251 -1.26 11.73 0.72
CA GLY A 251 -0.58 11.24 1.91
C GLY A 251 -1.55 10.70 2.94
N LEU A 252 -1.08 9.72 3.71
CA LEU A 252 -1.78 9.15 4.85
C LEU A 252 -0.80 9.05 6.02
N ILE A 253 -1.22 9.53 7.18
CA ILE A 253 -0.59 9.24 8.46
C ILE A 253 -1.56 8.31 9.18
N TYR A 254 -1.09 7.14 9.56
CA TYR A 254 -1.89 6.15 10.27
C TYR A 254 -1.15 5.69 11.52
N THR A 255 -1.91 5.47 12.59
CA THR A 255 -1.42 4.87 13.83
C THR A 255 -2.46 3.92 14.40
N LYS A 256 -2.00 2.77 14.90
CA LYS A 256 -2.78 1.83 15.69
C LYS A 256 -2.18 1.80 17.09
N GLY A 257 -2.79 2.58 17.98
CA GLY A 257 -2.37 2.75 19.35
C GLY A 257 -2.84 1.65 20.28
N ASP A 258 -2.71 1.90 21.57
CA ASP A 258 -3.15 0.98 22.62
C ASP A 258 -4.64 0.64 22.48
N GLN A 259 -5.01 -0.57 22.91
CA GLN A 259 -6.39 -1.09 22.78
C GLN A 259 -6.90 -1.20 21.34
N ASN A 260 -6.01 -1.34 20.35
CA ASN A 260 -6.34 -1.40 18.92
C ASN A 260 -7.10 -0.15 18.41
N ARG A 261 -6.88 1.01 19.04
CA ARG A 261 -7.50 2.26 18.57
C ARG A 261 -6.74 2.80 17.37
N GLU A 262 -7.46 2.96 16.27
CA GLU A 262 -6.91 3.44 15.02
C GLU A 262 -7.15 4.95 14.86
N GLN A 263 -6.11 5.67 14.47
CA GLN A 263 -6.15 7.07 14.07
C GLN A 263 -5.53 7.23 12.69
N GLY A 264 -6.02 8.20 11.94
CA GLY A 264 -5.38 8.58 10.70
C GLY A 264 -5.81 9.94 10.20
N ASP A 265 -4.92 10.55 9.43
CA ASP A 265 -5.12 11.86 8.80
C ASP A 265 -4.59 11.81 7.37
N SER A 266 -5.38 12.31 6.43
CA SER A 266 -5.06 12.30 5.01
C SER A 266 -4.78 13.71 4.54
N PHE A 267 -3.81 13.85 3.63
CA PHE A 267 -3.46 15.13 3.04
C PHE A 267 -3.16 15.00 1.56
N THR A 268 -3.15 16.14 0.88
CA THR A 268 -2.80 16.22 -0.54
C THR A 268 -1.85 17.38 -0.73
N THR A 269 -0.84 17.19 -1.57
CA THR A 269 0.06 18.26 -2.00
C THR A 269 0.36 18.14 -3.49
N THR A 270 0.91 19.20 -4.08
CA THR A 270 1.40 19.18 -5.46
C THR A 270 2.92 19.30 -5.47
N LEU A 271 3.58 18.35 -6.13
CA LEU A 271 5.02 18.38 -6.34
C LEU A 271 5.35 18.84 -7.77
N THR A 272 6.52 19.44 -7.94
CA THR A 272 7.07 19.85 -9.24
C THR A 272 8.28 18.98 -9.58
N LEU A 273 8.38 18.53 -10.83
CA LEU A 273 9.44 17.64 -11.30
C LEU A 273 10.80 18.32 -11.20
N GLY A 274 11.81 17.60 -10.69
CA GLY A 274 13.18 18.11 -10.55
C GLY A 274 13.35 19.20 -9.49
N GLY A 275 12.29 19.51 -8.73
CA GLY A 275 12.33 20.48 -7.64
C GLY A 275 13.09 19.98 -6.41
N PRO A 276 13.32 20.87 -5.43
CA PRO A 276 13.86 20.49 -4.13
C PRO A 276 12.85 19.59 -3.37
N ARG A 277 13.33 18.96 -2.29
CA ARG A 277 12.46 18.26 -1.34
C ARG A 277 11.45 19.24 -0.74
N VAL A 278 10.18 18.89 -0.80
CA VAL A 278 9.08 19.70 -0.24
C VAL A 278 8.71 19.13 1.12
N LEU A 279 8.63 19.99 2.14
CA LEU A 279 8.09 19.61 3.45
C LEU A 279 6.58 19.37 3.29
N LEU A 280 6.13 18.15 3.59
CA LEU A 280 4.73 17.76 3.58
C LEU A 280 4.04 18.17 4.89
N GLY A 281 4.79 18.16 5.98
CA GLY A 281 4.37 18.61 7.31
C GLY A 281 5.19 17.98 8.42
N THR A 282 4.85 18.38 9.65
CA THR A 282 5.48 17.92 10.89
C THR A 282 4.49 17.12 11.72
N ILE A 283 4.90 15.97 12.25
CA ILE A 283 4.06 15.09 13.05
C ILE A 283 4.65 15.02 14.45
N VAL A 284 3.82 15.30 15.45
CA VAL A 284 4.16 15.05 16.85
C VAL A 284 3.44 13.77 17.27
N LEU A 285 4.18 12.67 17.38
CA LEU A 285 3.67 11.33 17.69
C LEU A 285 3.92 10.97 19.16
N GLN A 286 2.87 10.55 19.85
CA GLN A 286 2.90 10.10 21.25
C GLN A 286 3.04 8.57 21.33
N GLU A 287 3.48 8.06 22.47
CA GLU A 287 3.68 6.61 22.70
C GLU A 287 2.40 5.79 22.55
N ASN A 288 1.25 6.36 22.93
CA ASN A 288 -0.07 5.72 22.83
C ASN A 288 -0.66 5.73 21.40
N GLY A 289 0.09 6.22 20.41
CA GLY A 289 -0.35 6.35 19.02
C GLY A 289 -1.12 7.62 18.70
N ASN A 290 -1.45 8.46 19.68
CA ASN A 290 -2.01 9.78 19.35
C ASN A 290 -0.99 10.62 18.61
N PHE A 291 -1.43 11.37 17.59
CA PHE A 291 -0.56 12.30 16.90
C PHE A 291 -1.24 13.63 16.56
N LYS A 292 -0.41 14.64 16.33
CA LYS A 292 -0.81 15.92 15.75
C LYS A 292 -0.05 16.14 14.45
N PHE A 293 -0.77 16.32 13.35
CA PHE A 293 -0.20 16.71 12.07
C PHE A 293 -0.27 18.22 11.87
N ILE A 294 0.88 18.84 11.63
CA ILE A 294 1.03 20.27 11.39
C ILE A 294 1.45 20.45 9.94
N LYS A 295 0.52 20.95 9.12
CA LYS A 295 0.79 21.30 7.73
C LYS A 295 1.76 22.48 7.67
N PRO A 296 2.65 22.53 6.65
CA PRO A 296 3.62 23.60 6.46
C PRO A 296 2.96 24.96 6.19
#